data_AF-A0A2T6FQZ4-F1
#
_entry.id   AF-A0A2T6FQZ4-F1
#
_cell.length_a   1.000
_cell.length_b   1.000
_cell.length_c   1.000
_cell.angle_alpha   90.00
_cell.angle_beta   90.00
_cell.angle_gamma   90.00
#
_symmetry.space_group_name_H-M   'P 1'
#
loop_
_entity.id
_entity.type
_entity.pdbx_description
1 polymer ?
#
loop_
_entity_poly.entity_id
_entity_poly.type
_entity_poly.pdbx_seq_one_letter_code
_entity_poly.pdbx_strand_id
1 'polypeptide(L)'
;MIQPQALFFRADSKIPNNPSLPVLIYRKILDPNTADKDRVFKKHFEKSGWRGMWTGFIFDYHHFHTNTHEALAIAKGHVRVMIGGDAGKEIDLEAGDLIVLPVGTGHKMVTSSENLVVVGAYPPGQEDYNICKSITECPDAQEEISSLALPENDPFYGTPEPLRSFWKN
;
A
#
# COMPACT_ATOMS: atom_id res chain seq x y z
N MET A 1 18.51 7.17 0.87
CA MET A 1 17.13 6.69 0.66
C MET A 1 17.18 5.45 -0.20
N ILE A 2 16.36 4.46 0.09
CA ILE A 2 16.17 3.30 -0.77
C ILE A 2 15.31 3.74 -1.95
N GLN A 3 15.72 3.36 -3.16
CA GLN A 3 14.89 3.54 -4.34
C GLN A 3 13.91 2.37 -4.43
N PRO A 4 12.58 2.62 -4.40
CA PRO A 4 11.60 1.56 -4.47
C PRO A 4 11.58 0.90 -5.85
N GLN A 5 11.23 -0.38 -5.90
CA GLN A 5 10.80 -1.02 -7.13
C GLN A 5 9.40 -0.53 -7.49
N ALA A 6 9.21 -0.11 -8.74
CA ALA A 6 7.92 0.33 -9.27
C ALA A 6 7.31 -0.74 -10.17
N LEU A 7 6.04 -1.10 -9.94
CA LEU A 7 5.30 -2.07 -10.74
C LEU A 7 3.95 -1.49 -11.19
N PHE A 8 3.65 -1.59 -12.48
CA PHE A 8 2.35 -1.23 -13.04
C PHE A 8 1.47 -2.46 -13.20
N PHE A 9 0.17 -2.28 -12.95
CA PHE A 9 -0.85 -3.31 -13.09
C PHE A 9 -1.97 -2.80 -14.00
N ARG A 10 -2.43 -3.66 -14.90
CA ARG A 10 -3.53 -3.33 -15.81
C ARG A 10 -4.87 -3.55 -15.11
N ALA A 11 -5.86 -2.74 -15.46
CA ALA A 11 -7.24 -3.01 -15.07
C ALA A 11 -7.72 -4.36 -15.61
N ASP A 12 -8.63 -5.00 -14.89
CA ASP A 12 -9.43 -6.11 -15.38
C ASP A 12 -10.94 -5.85 -15.17
N SER A 13 -11.77 -6.84 -15.45
CA SER A 13 -13.24 -6.72 -15.33
C SER A 13 -13.77 -6.44 -13.91
N LYS A 14 -12.96 -6.66 -12.88
CA LYS A 14 -13.34 -6.53 -11.46
C LYS A 14 -12.47 -5.52 -10.72
N ILE A 15 -11.18 -5.46 -11.03
CA ILE A 15 -10.20 -4.65 -10.32
C ILE A 15 -9.71 -3.51 -11.23
N PRO A 16 -9.90 -2.25 -10.85
CA PRO A 16 -9.54 -1.13 -11.70
C PRO A 16 -8.02 -0.95 -11.82
N ASN A 17 -7.27 -1.12 -10.72
CA ASN A 17 -5.88 -0.67 -10.61
C ASN A 17 -5.69 0.81 -10.97
N ASN A 18 -4.50 1.37 -10.69
CA ASN A 18 -4.19 2.72 -11.11
C ASN A 18 -3.46 2.70 -12.48
N PRO A 19 -3.96 3.38 -13.52
CA PRO A 19 -3.34 3.35 -14.84
C PRO A 19 -2.03 4.14 -14.93
N SER A 20 -1.83 5.13 -14.06
CA SER A 20 -0.73 6.10 -14.15
C SER A 20 0.27 6.01 -13.01
N LEU A 21 -0.14 5.47 -11.87
CA LEU A 21 0.70 5.36 -10.68
C LEU A 21 1.13 3.90 -10.47
N PRO A 22 2.44 3.64 -10.32
CA PRO A 22 2.92 2.31 -10.00
C PRO A 22 2.75 1.99 -8.52
N VAL A 23 2.58 0.71 -8.19
CA VAL A 23 2.83 0.19 -6.85
C VAL A 23 4.32 0.31 -6.54
N LEU A 24 4.65 0.81 -5.36
CA LEU A 24 6.04 1.00 -4.91
C LEU A 24 6.40 0.01 -3.81
N ILE A 25 7.53 -0.67 -3.95
CA ILE A 25 8.00 -1.68 -3.00
C ILE A 25 9.39 -1.29 -2.51
N TYR A 26 9.49 -1.04 -1.21
CA TYR A 26 10.69 -0.68 -0.50
C TYR A 26 11.20 -1.92 0.23
N ARG A 27 12.25 -2.52 -0.31
CA ARG A 27 12.87 -3.70 0.29
C ARG A 27 13.81 -3.31 1.41
N LYS A 28 13.68 -3.97 2.56
CA LYS A 28 14.56 -3.84 3.72
C LYS A 28 14.76 -2.37 4.12
N ILE A 29 13.66 -1.61 4.15
CA ILE A 29 13.68 -0.20 4.54
C ILE A 29 14.03 -0.02 6.01
N LEU A 30 13.70 -1.03 6.84
CA LEU A 30 14.28 -1.19 8.17
C LEU A 30 15.30 -2.33 8.17
N ASP A 31 16.39 -2.14 8.91
CA ASP A 31 17.40 -3.18 9.12
C ASP A 31 16.75 -4.43 9.76
N PRO A 32 17.14 -5.65 9.34
CA PRO A 32 16.63 -6.89 9.93
C PRO A 32 16.72 -6.95 11.46
N ASN A 33 17.73 -6.34 12.07
CA ASN A 33 17.95 -6.32 13.52
C ASN A 33 17.21 -5.18 14.24
N THR A 34 16.48 -4.33 13.52
CA THR A 34 15.63 -3.29 14.14
C THR A 34 14.62 -3.94 15.07
N ALA A 35 14.69 -3.62 16.36
CA ALA A 35 13.68 -4.01 17.35
C ALA A 35 12.40 -3.17 17.17
N ASP A 36 11.26 -3.73 17.59
CA ASP A 36 9.95 -3.05 17.61
C ASP A 36 9.61 -2.34 16.28
N LYS A 37 9.80 -3.04 15.15
CA LYS A 37 9.58 -2.48 13.81
C LYS A 37 8.19 -1.87 13.65
N ASP A 38 7.16 -2.42 14.28
CA ASP A 38 5.80 -1.86 14.27
C ASP A 38 5.76 -0.45 14.87
N ARG A 39 6.44 -0.22 16.00
CA ARG A 39 6.57 1.10 16.63
C ARG A 39 7.41 2.04 15.77
N VAL A 40 8.47 1.53 15.16
CA VAL A 40 9.33 2.33 14.27
C VAL A 40 8.54 2.78 13.04
N PHE A 41 7.82 1.89 12.36
CA PHE A 41 6.98 2.25 11.21
C PHE A 41 5.90 3.27 11.56
N LYS A 42 5.17 3.08 12.67
CA LYS A 42 4.17 4.07 13.13
C LYS A 42 4.78 5.45 13.33
N LYS A 43 5.98 5.53 13.94
CA LYS A 43 6.69 6.79 14.13
C LYS A 43 7.10 7.44 12.79
N HIS A 44 7.47 6.65 11.79
CA HIS A 44 7.78 7.16 10.46
C HIS A 44 6.52 7.65 9.74
N PHE A 45 5.43 6.90 9.78
CA PHE A 45 4.14 7.32 9.20
C PHE A 45 3.65 8.63 9.83
N GLU A 46 3.60 8.71 11.17
CA GLU A 46 3.17 9.90 11.90
C GLU A 46 4.01 11.13 11.52
N LYS A 47 5.35 10.99 11.50
CA LYS A 47 6.26 12.07 11.12
C LYS A 47 6.11 12.50 9.66
N SER A 48 5.70 11.59 8.79
CA SER A 48 5.46 11.86 7.37
C SER A 48 4.06 12.45 7.12
N GLY A 49 3.25 12.62 8.16
CA GLY A 49 1.88 13.10 8.07
C GLY A 49 0.86 12.03 7.65
N TRP A 50 1.29 10.78 7.51
CA TRP A 50 0.41 9.65 7.26
C TRP A 50 -0.30 9.23 8.56
N ARG A 51 -1.58 8.92 8.45
CA ARG A 51 -2.53 8.81 9.57
C ARG A 51 -3.38 7.53 9.42
N GLY A 52 -4.42 7.41 10.24
CA GLY A 52 -5.33 6.26 10.21
C GLY A 52 -4.65 4.93 10.50
N MET A 53 -3.56 4.96 11.27
CA MET A 53 -2.70 3.79 11.45
C MET A 53 -3.40 2.64 12.17
N TRP A 54 -3.23 1.44 11.65
CA TRP A 54 -3.71 0.21 12.27
C TRP A 54 -2.61 -0.84 12.37
N THR A 55 -2.86 -1.91 13.12
CA THR A 55 -1.94 -3.06 13.21
C THR A 55 -2.73 -4.34 13.12
N GLY A 56 -2.36 -5.20 12.18
CA GLY A 56 -3.13 -6.40 11.87
C GLY A 56 -2.55 -7.17 10.69
N PHE A 57 -3.42 -7.54 9.76
CA PHE A 57 -3.13 -8.39 8.60
C PHE A 57 -3.82 -7.83 7.35
N ILE A 58 -3.49 -8.41 6.19
CA ILE A 58 -4.12 -8.09 4.91
C ILE A 58 -5.22 -9.12 4.64
N PHE A 59 -6.40 -8.70 4.20
CA PHE A 59 -7.50 -9.64 3.89
C PHE A 59 -7.10 -10.69 2.85
N ASP A 60 -7.67 -11.89 2.99
CA ASP A 60 -7.44 -13.05 2.10
C ASP A 60 -8.31 -13.04 0.82
N TYR A 61 -9.13 -12.00 0.65
CA TYR A 61 -9.91 -11.75 -0.56
C TYR A 61 -9.44 -10.48 -1.27
N HIS A 62 -9.61 -10.47 -2.59
CA HIS A 62 -9.27 -9.27 -3.38
C HIS A 62 -10.17 -8.11 -2.97
N HIS A 63 -9.52 -7.00 -2.65
CA HIS A 63 -10.17 -5.72 -2.40
C HIS A 63 -9.29 -4.58 -2.91
N PHE A 64 -9.90 -3.41 -3.06
CA PHE A 64 -9.24 -2.15 -3.38
C PHE A 64 -9.99 -1.01 -2.72
N HIS A 65 -9.34 0.16 -2.73
CA HIS A 65 -9.90 1.42 -2.27
C HIS A 65 -10.05 2.37 -3.46
N THR A 66 -11.13 3.14 -3.52
CA THR A 66 -11.32 4.15 -4.58
C THR A 66 -11.02 5.56 -4.10
N ASN A 67 -10.90 5.75 -2.78
CA ASN A 67 -10.79 7.07 -2.15
C ASN A 67 -9.53 7.25 -1.28
N THR A 68 -8.58 6.30 -1.31
CA THR A 68 -7.32 6.41 -0.56
C THR A 68 -6.14 5.74 -1.26
N HIS A 69 -4.94 6.28 -1.05
CA HIS A 69 -3.69 5.54 -1.22
C HIS A 69 -3.34 4.82 0.09
N GLU A 70 -2.65 3.69 0.01
CA GLU A 70 -2.38 2.88 1.21
C GLU A 70 -0.89 2.54 1.34
N ALA A 71 -0.36 2.63 2.55
CA ALA A 71 0.97 2.15 2.91
C ALA A 71 0.84 0.94 3.83
N LEU A 72 1.48 -0.17 3.49
CA LEU A 72 1.50 -1.40 4.28
C LEU A 72 2.95 -1.77 4.63
N ALA A 73 3.30 -1.62 5.90
CA ALA A 73 4.62 -1.99 6.41
C ALA A 73 4.60 -3.36 7.10
N ILE A 74 5.48 -4.26 6.70
CA ILE A 74 5.60 -5.58 7.34
C ILE A 74 6.51 -5.44 8.55
N ALA A 75 5.96 -5.53 9.75
CA ALA A 75 6.71 -5.37 10.99
C ALA A 75 7.27 -6.69 11.53
N LYS A 76 6.57 -7.81 11.33
CA LYS A 76 6.98 -9.15 11.74
C LYS A 76 6.53 -10.20 10.73
N GLY A 77 7.26 -11.31 10.69
CA GLY A 77 6.92 -12.44 9.83
C GLY A 77 7.17 -12.18 8.34
N HIS A 78 6.49 -12.94 7.50
CA HIS A 78 6.47 -12.79 6.05
C HIS A 78 5.06 -13.02 5.51
N VAL A 79 4.78 -12.42 4.36
CA VAL A 79 3.48 -12.51 3.68
C VAL A 79 3.69 -12.57 2.18
N ARG A 80 2.88 -13.37 1.50
CA ARG A 80 2.72 -13.33 0.05
C ARG A 80 1.42 -12.63 -0.27
N VAL A 81 1.50 -11.57 -1.08
CA VAL A 81 0.34 -10.76 -1.47
C VAL A 81 0.17 -10.82 -2.98
N MET A 82 -1.02 -11.13 -3.46
CA MET A 82 -1.37 -10.98 -4.87
C MET A 82 -1.77 -9.53 -5.11
N ILE A 83 -1.03 -8.81 -5.95
CA ILE A 83 -1.26 -7.41 -6.30
C ILE A 83 -1.69 -7.31 -7.76
N GLY A 84 -2.71 -6.49 -8.05
CA GLY A 84 -3.21 -6.22 -9.39
C GLY A 84 -4.43 -7.01 -9.82
N GLY A 85 -5.08 -7.75 -8.91
CA GLY A 85 -6.19 -8.66 -9.23
C GLY A 85 -5.72 -10.08 -9.60
N ASP A 86 -6.63 -10.90 -10.14
CA ASP A 86 -6.35 -12.34 -10.40
C ASP A 86 -5.29 -12.55 -11.50
N ALA A 87 -5.17 -11.61 -12.43
CA ALA A 87 -4.11 -11.59 -13.46
C ALA A 87 -2.84 -10.82 -13.01
N GLY A 88 -2.79 -10.47 -11.72
CA GLY A 88 -1.73 -9.69 -11.10
C GLY A 88 -0.45 -10.48 -10.85
N LYS A 89 0.28 -10.08 -9.82
CA LYS A 89 1.56 -10.68 -9.43
C LYS A 89 1.56 -11.00 -7.94
N GLU A 90 2.00 -12.21 -7.60
CA GLU A 90 2.34 -12.56 -6.23
C GLU A 90 3.69 -11.93 -5.83
N ILE A 91 3.68 -11.26 -4.67
CA ILE A 91 4.83 -10.55 -4.13
C ILE A 91 5.04 -11.06 -2.71
N ASP A 92 6.19 -11.70 -2.50
CA ASP A 92 6.67 -12.03 -1.16
C ASP A 92 7.21 -10.77 -0.49
N LEU A 93 6.78 -10.48 0.73
CA LEU A 93 7.23 -9.38 1.58
C LEU A 93 7.65 -9.93 2.95
N GLU A 94 8.67 -9.35 3.55
CA GLU A 94 9.21 -9.77 4.85
C GLU A 94 9.33 -8.59 5.83
N ALA A 95 9.51 -8.91 7.12
CA ALA A 95 9.68 -7.91 8.15
C ALA A 95 10.79 -6.88 7.81
N GLY A 96 10.40 -5.60 7.76
CA GLY A 96 11.25 -4.50 7.35
C GLY A 96 11.00 -4.02 5.92
N ASP A 97 10.13 -4.67 5.15
CA ASP A 97 9.62 -4.19 3.87
C ASP A 97 8.43 -3.23 4.04
N LEU A 98 8.25 -2.34 3.08
CA LEU A 98 7.11 -1.45 2.94
C LEU A 98 6.59 -1.50 1.49
N ILE A 99 5.29 -1.63 1.32
CA ILE A 99 4.62 -1.51 0.03
C ILE A 99 3.65 -0.31 0.08
N VAL A 100 3.65 0.51 -0.97
CA VAL A 100 2.75 1.65 -1.12
C VAL A 100 1.90 1.43 -2.35
N LEU A 101 0.59 1.38 -2.13
CA LEU A 101 -0.43 1.06 -3.11
C LEU A 101 -1.11 2.35 -3.57
N PRO A 102 -1.07 2.66 -4.87
CA PRO A 102 -1.91 3.72 -5.39
C PRO A 102 -3.37 3.30 -5.31
N VAL A 103 -4.26 4.28 -5.14
CA VAL A 103 -5.71 4.11 -5.18
C VAL A 103 -6.14 3.25 -6.38
N GLY A 104 -7.09 2.35 -6.14
CA GLY A 104 -7.59 1.38 -7.12
C GLY A 104 -6.82 0.05 -7.17
N THR A 105 -5.66 -0.06 -6.52
CA THR A 105 -4.85 -1.29 -6.55
C THR A 105 -5.55 -2.44 -5.85
N GLY A 106 -5.94 -3.46 -6.63
CA GLY A 106 -6.48 -4.69 -6.07
C GLY A 106 -5.41 -5.51 -5.38
N HIS A 107 -5.66 -5.95 -4.16
CA HIS A 107 -4.71 -6.77 -3.42
C HIS A 107 -5.39 -7.78 -2.50
N LYS A 108 -4.71 -8.90 -2.23
CA LYS A 108 -5.11 -9.90 -1.23
C LYS A 108 -3.91 -10.65 -0.67
N MET A 109 -3.98 -11.06 0.58
CA MET A 109 -3.08 -12.04 1.17
C MET A 109 -3.32 -13.42 0.52
N VAL A 110 -2.23 -14.08 0.12
CA VAL A 110 -2.24 -15.46 -0.40
C VAL A 110 -1.81 -16.43 0.70
N THR A 111 -0.68 -16.14 1.35
CA THR A 111 -0.14 -16.90 2.48
C THR A 111 0.56 -15.97 3.45
N SER A 112 0.67 -16.38 4.71
CA SER A 112 1.43 -15.64 5.73
C SER A 112 2.04 -16.59 6.76
N SER A 113 3.09 -16.10 7.42
CA SER A 113 3.59 -16.70 8.66
C SER A 113 2.61 -16.47 9.82
N GLU A 114 2.57 -17.38 10.79
CA GLU A 114 1.69 -17.30 11.98
C GLU A 114 1.87 -16.01 12.80
N ASN A 115 3.08 -15.45 12.81
CA ASN A 115 3.42 -14.24 13.57
C ASN A 115 3.41 -12.96 12.73
N LEU A 116 2.72 -12.95 11.57
CA LEU A 116 2.63 -11.79 10.70
C LEU A 116 2.08 -10.58 11.48
N VAL A 117 2.76 -9.44 11.34
CA VAL A 117 2.25 -8.15 11.80
C VAL A 117 2.45 -7.13 10.69
N VAL A 118 1.35 -6.52 10.24
CA VAL A 118 1.33 -5.43 9.26
C VAL A 118 0.88 -4.14 9.95
N VAL A 119 1.52 -3.03 9.61
CA VAL A 119 1.07 -1.69 9.99
C VAL A 119 0.59 -0.98 8.73
N GLY A 120 -0.69 -0.66 8.68
CA GLY A 120 -1.27 0.17 7.60
C GLY A 120 -1.30 1.65 7.98
N ALA A 121 -1.27 2.52 6.97
CA ALA A 121 -1.46 3.96 7.11
C ALA A 121 -1.96 4.59 5.80
N TYR A 122 -2.56 5.77 5.91
CA TYR A 122 -3.17 6.50 4.80
C TYR A 122 -2.69 7.96 4.75
N PRO A 123 -2.71 8.62 3.58
CA PRO A 123 -2.45 10.05 3.46
C PRO A 123 -3.41 10.90 4.31
N PRO A 124 -3.00 12.12 4.70
CA PRO A 124 -3.87 13.00 5.47
C PRO A 124 -5.13 13.38 4.67
N GLY A 125 -6.30 13.24 5.29
CA GLY A 125 -7.60 13.47 4.65
C GLY A 125 -8.13 12.29 3.84
N GLN A 126 -7.44 11.15 3.82
CA GLN A 126 -7.84 9.93 3.11
C GLN A 126 -7.95 8.73 4.08
N GLU A 127 -8.11 8.98 5.38
CA GLU A 127 -8.15 7.96 6.42
C GLU A 127 -9.51 7.26 6.55
N ASP A 128 -10.58 7.85 6.00
CA ASP A 128 -11.91 7.25 5.90
C ASP A 128 -12.06 6.50 4.58
N TYR A 129 -11.47 5.31 4.53
CA TYR A 129 -11.36 4.51 3.32
C TYR A 129 -12.56 3.57 3.15
N ASN A 130 -12.99 3.36 1.90
CA ASN A 130 -13.96 2.32 1.57
C ASN A 130 -13.27 0.97 1.33
N ILE A 131 -14.02 -0.12 1.18
CA ILE A 131 -13.47 -1.42 0.77
C ILE A 131 -14.37 -1.97 -0.33
N CYS A 132 -13.84 -2.03 -1.55
CA CYS A 132 -14.54 -2.56 -2.73
C CYS A 132 -13.95 -3.93 -3.10
N LYS A 133 -14.78 -4.94 -3.36
CA LYS A 133 -14.31 -6.26 -3.86
C LYS A 133 -14.41 -6.37 -5.38
N SER A 134 -15.21 -5.51 -6.00
CA SER A 134 -15.36 -5.41 -7.44
C SER A 134 -15.78 -4.00 -7.85
N ILE A 135 -15.40 -3.59 -9.06
CA ILE A 135 -15.83 -2.32 -9.66
C ILE A 135 -17.36 -2.16 -9.70
N THR A 136 -18.12 -3.26 -9.72
CA THR A 136 -19.58 -3.21 -9.69
C THR A 136 -20.15 -2.79 -8.34
N GLU A 137 -19.39 -2.93 -7.26
CA GLU A 137 -19.78 -2.47 -5.92
C GLU A 137 -19.50 -0.97 -5.73
N CYS A 138 -18.65 -0.39 -6.59
CA CYS A 138 -18.16 0.99 -6.50
C CYS A 138 -18.27 1.64 -7.89
N PRO A 139 -19.48 2.06 -8.31
CA PRO A 139 -19.75 2.52 -9.68
C PRO A 139 -18.94 3.75 -10.09
N ASP A 140 -18.62 4.63 -9.14
CA ASP A 140 -17.87 5.87 -9.37
C ASP A 140 -16.35 5.69 -9.25
N ALA A 141 -15.89 4.44 -9.08
CA ALA A 141 -14.49 4.11 -8.81
C ALA A 141 -13.50 4.74 -9.80
N GLN A 142 -13.83 4.76 -11.09
CA GLN A 142 -12.92 5.34 -12.09
C GLN A 142 -12.72 6.84 -11.90
N GLU A 143 -13.80 7.57 -11.62
CA GLU A 143 -13.75 9.02 -11.38
C GLU A 143 -13.01 9.33 -10.08
N GLU A 144 -13.33 8.61 -9.00
CA GLU A 144 -12.68 8.76 -7.69
C GLU A 144 -11.17 8.46 -7.77
N ILE A 145 -10.78 7.35 -8.38
CA ILE A 145 -9.37 6.95 -8.57
C ILE A 145 -8.60 8.03 -9.34
N SER A 146 -9.19 8.60 -10.38
CA SER A 146 -8.53 9.58 -11.25
C SER A 146 -8.39 10.97 -10.64
N SER A 147 -9.28 11.32 -9.70
CA SER A 147 -9.35 12.66 -9.09
C SER A 147 -8.68 12.73 -7.72
N LEU A 148 -8.32 11.59 -7.12
CA LEU A 148 -7.73 11.55 -5.79
C LEU A 148 -6.38 12.26 -5.75
N ALA A 149 -6.22 13.14 -4.78
CA ALA A 149 -5.00 13.90 -4.58
C ALA A 149 -3.84 12.99 -4.16
N LEU A 150 -2.67 13.19 -4.78
CA LEU A 150 -1.43 12.51 -4.38
C LEU A 150 -0.97 12.99 -2.98
N PRO A 151 -0.42 12.09 -2.14
CA PRO A 151 0.21 12.49 -0.89
C PRO A 151 1.38 13.46 -1.15
N GLU A 152 1.56 14.41 -0.24
CA GLU A 152 2.68 15.36 -0.30
C GLU A 152 4.02 14.67 0.01
N ASN A 153 4.03 13.72 0.95
CA ASN A 153 5.24 13.07 1.46
C ASN A 153 5.20 11.56 1.27
N ASP A 154 6.37 10.98 1.04
CA ASP A 154 6.63 9.56 1.20
C ASP A 154 6.33 9.11 2.64
N PRO A 155 5.62 7.98 2.83
CA PRO A 155 5.18 7.52 4.16
C PRO A 155 6.32 7.24 5.13
N PHE A 156 7.51 6.89 4.63
CA PHE A 156 8.64 6.53 5.48
C PHE A 156 9.61 7.68 5.68
N TYR A 157 9.95 8.41 4.62
CA TYR A 157 11.01 9.42 4.66
C TYR A 157 10.54 10.80 5.12
N GLY A 158 9.23 11.09 5.10
CA GLY A 158 8.69 12.38 5.51
C GLY A 158 9.05 13.54 4.59
N THR A 159 9.46 13.22 3.38
CA THR A 159 9.75 14.16 2.28
C THR A 159 9.02 13.69 1.02
N PRO A 160 8.81 14.56 0.01
CA PRO A 160 8.16 14.15 -1.25
C PRO A 160 8.86 12.96 -1.93
N GLU A 161 10.18 12.93 -1.89
CA GLU A 161 10.98 11.84 -2.43
C GLU A 161 11.16 10.70 -1.40
N PRO A 162 11.26 9.45 -1.87
CA PRO A 162 11.30 8.99 -3.26
C PRO A 162 9.93 8.82 -3.93
N LEU A 163 8.81 8.83 -3.20
CA LEU A 163 7.47 8.55 -3.75
C LEU A 163 7.11 9.44 -4.95
N ARG A 164 7.34 10.75 -4.85
CA ARG A 164 6.96 11.73 -5.89
C ARG A 164 7.83 11.71 -7.14
N SER A 165 9.00 11.06 -7.12
CA SER A 165 9.72 10.76 -8.37
C SER A 165 8.99 9.75 -9.26
N PHE A 166 8.14 8.91 -8.68
CA PHE A 166 7.33 7.92 -9.42
C PHE A 166 5.88 8.36 -9.58
N TRP A 167 5.31 9.01 -8.56
CA TRP A 167 3.91 9.44 -8.56
C TRP A 167 3.82 10.91 -9.00
N LYS A 168 3.54 11.09 -10.30
CA LYS A 168 3.43 12.39 -10.95
C LYS A 168 2.00 12.57 -11.47
N ASN A 169 1.53 13.81 -11.38
CA ASN A 169 0.34 14.27 -12.11
C ASN A 169 0.69 14.56 -13.55
#